data_AF-A0A6L3ZYH0-F1
#
_entry.id   AF-A0A6L3ZYH0-F1
#
_cell.length_a   1.000
_cell.length_b   1.000
_cell.length_c   1.000
_cell.angle_alpha   90.00
_cell.angle_beta   90.00
_cell.angle_gamma   90.00
#
_symmetry.space_group_name_H-M   'P 1'
#
loop_
_entity.id
_entity.type
_entity.pdbx_description
1 polymer ?
#
loop_
_entity_poly.entity_id
_entity_poly.type
_entity_poly.pdbx_seq_one_letter_code
_entity_poly.pdbx_strand_id
1 'polypeptide(L)'
;MSGAINNDNLVYLLATLSLYLVLRQIKDGPSLKQNITLGIVLGTSLMTKSYTGFLAIPVGLWVITDRRTWRYVPLILALTLGIGGWWYVRNIIVYGNATFYDHPQLQAWWVKSGGGFSLSYALETFPLIFHHFWAHYRLIVVHQPLYTGFYTVGIISIAGVLFQASRFLRVTYREKWSVERRYAFKQALVVVGFVVGSFLMIFYICGSIYSGYQGRYALGAIAGMGACMALGLEGWLPEKVKRPFVLTSITFMAALSMVIFAGYYRFVFTVFPPPNEIEHPIVYRYDNTVELIGVKEISVGEQPGDIVEIEAYWRALGTATNPNYVVSVTAFGSTELRKHSYPGGGNMIATDWRAGDEWTERYFMKIPRDAEPQKVYPLSIGLFDV
;
A
#
# COMPACT_ATOMS: atom_id res chain seq x y z
N MET A 1 -2.99 -15.50 -4.85
CA MET A 1 -2.96 -14.90 -6.21
C MET A 1 -3.34 -13.40 -6.29
N SER A 2 -3.96 -12.76 -5.28
CA SER A 2 -4.33 -11.33 -5.36
C SER A 2 -3.15 -10.32 -5.35
N GLY A 3 -1.91 -10.80 -5.21
CA GLY A 3 -0.69 -10.00 -5.39
C GLY A 3 -0.20 -9.90 -6.84
N ALA A 4 -0.67 -10.78 -7.74
CA ALA A 4 -0.21 -10.85 -9.13
C ALA A 4 -1.03 -9.96 -10.08
N ILE A 5 -2.31 -9.72 -9.79
CA ILE A 5 -3.18 -8.83 -10.55
C ILE A 5 -3.63 -7.70 -9.62
N ASN A 6 -2.86 -6.63 -9.58
CA ASN A 6 -3.24 -5.38 -8.94
C ASN A 6 -3.01 -4.21 -9.91
N ASN A 7 -3.78 -3.15 -9.72
CA ASN A 7 -3.61 -1.89 -10.44
C ASN A 7 -2.45 -1.05 -9.89
N ASP A 8 -1.85 -1.47 -8.78
CA ASP A 8 -0.72 -0.83 -8.13
C ASP A 8 0.50 -0.74 -9.06
N ASN A 9 0.92 -1.85 -9.67
CA ASN A 9 2.07 -1.86 -10.59
C ASN A 9 1.88 -0.89 -11.78
N LEU A 10 0.66 -0.81 -12.30
CA LEU A 10 0.33 0.12 -13.39
C LEU A 10 0.39 1.58 -12.92
N VAL A 11 -0.03 1.90 -11.69
CA VAL A 11 0.15 3.25 -11.13
C VAL A 11 1.62 3.65 -11.07
N TYR A 12 2.52 2.74 -10.68
CA TYR A 12 3.94 3.08 -10.55
C TYR A 12 4.52 3.44 -11.92
N LEU A 13 4.19 2.64 -12.92
CA LEU A 13 4.58 2.90 -14.31
C LEU A 13 4.05 4.24 -14.78
N LEU A 14 2.74 4.50 -14.64
CA LEU A 14 2.10 5.71 -15.17
C LEU A 14 2.54 6.98 -14.43
N ALA A 15 2.70 6.94 -13.11
CA ALA A 15 3.19 8.08 -12.33
C ALA A 15 4.65 8.40 -12.66
N THR A 16 5.51 7.38 -12.76
CA THR A 16 6.91 7.53 -13.17
C THR A 16 7.03 8.04 -14.60
N LEU A 17 6.24 7.49 -15.52
CA LEU A 17 6.21 7.92 -16.92
C LEU A 17 5.72 9.36 -17.05
N SER A 18 4.71 9.77 -16.26
CA SER A 18 4.25 11.16 -16.21
C SER A 18 5.37 12.10 -15.77
N LEU A 19 6.06 11.78 -14.68
CA LEU A 19 7.21 12.56 -14.19
C LEU A 19 8.31 12.65 -15.26
N TYR A 20 8.67 11.52 -15.87
CA TYR A 20 9.66 11.47 -16.96
C TYR A 20 9.27 12.34 -18.16
N LEU A 21 8.03 12.25 -18.64
CA LEU A 21 7.55 13.03 -19.78
C LEU A 21 7.56 14.54 -19.49
N VAL A 22 7.22 14.96 -18.27
CA VAL A 22 7.30 16.36 -17.86
C VAL A 22 8.76 16.83 -17.81
N LEU A 23 9.65 16.06 -17.16
CA LEU A 23 11.07 16.41 -17.06
C LEU A 23 11.77 16.46 -18.42
N ARG A 24 11.41 15.55 -19.33
CA ARG A 24 11.91 15.52 -20.71
C ARG A 24 11.45 16.76 -21.48
N GLN A 25 10.19 17.16 -21.35
CA GLN A 25 9.68 18.37 -22.01
C GLN A 25 10.28 19.66 -21.44
N ILE A 26 10.66 19.70 -20.16
CA ILE A 26 11.43 20.82 -19.62
C ILE A 26 12.78 20.97 -20.34
N LYS A 27 13.45 19.86 -20.63
CA LYS A 27 14.77 19.83 -21.28
C LYS A 27 14.67 20.09 -22.79
N ASP A 28 13.86 19.30 -23.49
CA ASP A 28 13.80 19.26 -24.95
C ASP A 28 12.78 20.25 -25.53
N GLY A 29 11.91 20.82 -24.69
CA GLY A 29 10.77 21.63 -25.08
C GLY A 29 9.48 20.81 -25.31
N PRO A 30 8.30 21.45 -25.29
CA PRO A 30 7.04 20.75 -25.47
C PRO A 30 6.81 20.36 -26.93
N SER A 31 6.45 19.08 -27.16
CA SER A 31 6.12 18.54 -28.49
C SER A 31 4.71 17.96 -28.52
N LEU A 32 4.06 17.97 -29.69
CA LEU A 32 2.71 17.43 -29.85
C LEU A 32 2.64 15.96 -29.42
N LYS A 33 3.58 15.13 -29.90
CA LYS A 33 3.65 13.70 -29.58
C LYS A 33 3.76 13.45 -28.08
N GLN A 34 4.64 14.18 -27.38
CA GLN A 34 4.80 14.01 -25.93
C GLN A 34 3.57 14.49 -25.15
N ASN A 35 2.89 15.54 -25.60
CA ASN A 35 1.67 16.04 -24.95
C ASN A 35 0.48 15.09 -25.14
N ILE A 36 0.35 14.47 -26.33
CA ILE A 36 -0.62 13.38 -26.56
C ILE A 36 -0.32 12.23 -25.61
N THR A 37 0.94 11.75 -25.56
CA THR A 37 1.33 10.68 -24.65
C THR A 37 1.06 11.05 -23.20
N LEU A 38 1.38 12.27 -22.77
CA LEU A 38 1.13 12.74 -21.41
C LEU A 38 -0.37 12.75 -21.07
N GLY A 39 -1.23 13.27 -21.94
CA GLY A 39 -2.68 13.26 -21.74
C GLY A 39 -3.26 11.85 -21.63
N ILE A 40 -2.78 10.92 -22.47
CA ILE A 40 -3.16 9.50 -22.39
C ILE A 40 -2.72 8.90 -21.06
N VAL A 41 -1.45 9.07 -20.67
CA VAL A 41 -0.90 8.54 -19.42
C VAL A 41 -1.64 9.08 -18.20
N LEU A 42 -1.95 10.38 -18.17
CA LEU A 42 -2.72 10.99 -17.09
C LEU A 42 -4.15 10.43 -17.02
N GLY A 43 -4.85 10.34 -18.16
CA GLY A 43 -6.19 9.77 -18.23
C GLY A 43 -6.24 8.30 -17.79
N THR A 44 -5.31 7.48 -18.28
CA THR A 44 -5.18 6.08 -17.86
C THR A 44 -4.82 5.97 -16.38
N SER A 45 -3.99 6.87 -15.85
CA SER A 45 -3.63 6.84 -14.42
C SER A 45 -4.87 7.05 -13.55
N LEU A 46 -5.73 8.00 -13.90
CA LEU A 46 -6.97 8.31 -13.19
C LEU A 46 -7.94 7.12 -13.22
N MET A 47 -8.05 6.43 -14.37
CA MET A 47 -8.81 5.17 -14.45
C MET A 47 -8.20 4.05 -13.61
N THR A 48 -6.87 4.03 -13.47
CA THR A 48 -6.16 2.97 -12.76
C THR A 48 -6.39 3.07 -11.26
N LYS A 49 -6.17 4.25 -10.67
CA LYS A 49 -6.48 4.55 -9.28
C LYS A 49 -6.82 6.01 -9.10
N SER A 50 -7.89 6.27 -8.35
CA SER A 50 -8.40 7.62 -8.14
C SER A 50 -7.41 8.57 -7.46
N TYR A 51 -6.43 8.05 -6.72
CA TYR A 51 -5.43 8.89 -6.08
C TYR A 51 -4.37 9.48 -7.01
N THR A 52 -4.23 9.02 -8.25
CA THR A 52 -3.24 9.59 -9.17
C THR A 52 -3.58 11.02 -9.60
N GLY A 53 -4.72 11.56 -9.18
CA GLY A 53 -5.05 12.98 -9.32
C GLY A 53 -3.96 13.93 -8.80
N PHE A 54 -3.09 13.49 -7.88
CA PHE A 54 -1.93 14.27 -7.45
C PHE A 54 -1.00 14.68 -8.60
N LEU A 55 -0.98 13.93 -9.71
CA LEU A 55 -0.16 14.22 -10.90
C LEU A 55 -0.52 15.57 -11.55
N ALA A 56 -1.70 16.12 -11.26
CA ALA A 56 -2.06 17.47 -11.68
C ALA A 56 -1.11 18.55 -11.12
N ILE A 57 -0.52 18.33 -9.94
CA ILE A 57 0.39 19.29 -9.29
C ILE A 57 1.70 19.45 -10.08
N PRO A 58 2.52 18.39 -10.32
CA PRO A 58 3.74 18.53 -11.09
C PRO A 58 3.50 18.97 -12.53
N VAL A 59 2.41 18.52 -13.17
CA VAL A 59 2.02 18.96 -14.52
C VAL A 59 1.63 20.45 -14.52
N GLY A 60 0.85 20.89 -13.53
CA GLY A 60 0.46 22.29 -13.38
C GLY A 60 1.66 23.21 -13.15
N LEU A 61 2.60 22.81 -12.29
CA LEU A 61 3.86 23.55 -12.08
C LEU A 61 4.68 23.67 -13.37
N TRP A 62 4.76 22.62 -14.16
CA TRP A 62 5.38 22.66 -15.47
C TRP A 62 4.67 23.64 -16.43
N VAL A 63 3.34 23.58 -16.50
CA VAL A 63 2.54 24.48 -17.35
C VAL A 63 2.69 25.95 -16.95
N ILE A 64 2.68 26.24 -15.65
CA ILE A 64 2.86 27.61 -15.12
C ILE A 64 4.27 28.13 -15.44
N THR A 65 5.29 27.27 -15.36
CA THR A 65 6.69 27.67 -15.53
C THR A 65 7.19 27.69 -16.98
N ASP A 66 6.45 27.11 -17.93
CA ASP A 66 6.78 27.18 -19.35
C ASP A 66 5.55 27.54 -20.21
N ARG A 67 5.44 28.81 -20.60
CA ARG A 67 4.33 29.34 -21.42
C ARG A 67 4.20 28.65 -22.78
N ARG A 68 5.25 28.02 -23.31
CA ARG A 68 5.19 27.26 -24.58
C ARG A 68 4.22 26.08 -24.50
N THR A 69 3.90 25.62 -23.29
CA THR A 69 3.02 24.49 -23.04
C THR A 69 1.55 24.85 -23.13
N TRP A 70 1.18 26.14 -22.99
CA TRP A 70 -0.21 26.57 -22.86
C TRP A 70 -1.08 26.17 -24.06
N ARG A 71 -0.50 26.17 -25.26
CA ARG A 71 -1.19 25.71 -26.49
C ARG A 71 -1.58 24.23 -26.46
N TYR A 72 -0.95 23.42 -25.62
CA TYR A 72 -1.22 21.98 -25.47
C TYR A 72 -2.12 21.66 -24.28
N VAL A 73 -2.41 22.62 -23.40
CA VAL A 73 -3.27 22.40 -22.22
C VAL A 73 -4.66 21.89 -22.61
N PRO A 74 -5.37 22.47 -23.61
CA PRO A 74 -6.68 21.95 -24.02
C PRO A 74 -6.60 20.49 -24.49
N LEU A 75 -5.53 20.12 -25.20
CA LEU A 75 -5.30 18.76 -25.68
C LEU A 75 -5.05 17.77 -24.53
N ILE A 76 -4.17 18.13 -23.59
CA ILE A 76 -3.87 17.30 -22.41
C ILE A 76 -5.16 17.07 -21.61
N LEU A 77 -5.93 18.13 -21.36
CA LEU A 77 -7.20 18.05 -20.62
C LEU A 77 -8.23 17.22 -21.36
N ALA A 78 -8.42 17.44 -22.67
CA ALA A 78 -9.38 16.68 -23.48
C ALA A 78 -9.06 15.17 -23.45
N LEU A 79 -7.79 14.79 -23.59
CA LEU A 79 -7.38 13.38 -23.52
C LEU A 79 -7.53 12.80 -22.12
N THR A 80 -7.11 13.55 -21.09
CA THR A 80 -7.19 13.10 -19.69
C THR A 80 -8.64 12.88 -19.27
N LEU A 81 -9.53 13.84 -19.57
CA LEU A 81 -10.95 13.77 -19.23
C LEU A 81 -11.72 12.80 -20.13
N GLY A 82 -11.37 12.72 -21.42
CA GLY A 82 -11.99 11.77 -22.35
C GLY A 82 -11.72 10.31 -21.96
N ILE A 83 -10.51 10.01 -21.45
CA ILE A 83 -10.15 8.66 -21.02
C ILE A 83 -10.64 8.38 -19.60
N GLY A 84 -10.31 9.24 -18.62
CA GLY A 84 -10.57 8.97 -17.21
C GLY A 84 -11.80 9.68 -16.64
N GLY A 85 -12.15 10.85 -17.16
CA GLY A 85 -13.15 11.75 -16.57
C GLY A 85 -14.57 11.18 -16.56
N TRP A 86 -14.97 10.44 -17.60
CA TRP A 86 -16.32 9.85 -17.69
C TRP A 86 -16.63 8.92 -16.50
N TRP A 87 -15.63 8.21 -15.97
CA TRP A 87 -15.82 7.29 -14.84
C TRP A 87 -16.18 8.06 -13.55
N TYR A 88 -15.56 9.22 -13.32
CA TYR A 88 -15.88 10.08 -12.17
C TYR A 88 -17.26 10.74 -12.33
N VAL A 89 -17.61 11.17 -13.54
CA VAL A 89 -18.96 11.68 -13.83
C VAL A 89 -20.00 10.60 -13.56
N ARG A 90 -19.75 9.37 -14.03
CA ARG A 90 -20.60 8.20 -13.75
C ARG A 90 -20.71 7.95 -12.25
N ASN A 91 -19.62 8.06 -11.48
CA ASN A 91 -19.67 7.87 -10.03
C ASN A 91 -20.46 8.96 -9.32
N ILE A 92 -20.37 10.22 -9.76
CA ILE A 92 -21.20 11.30 -9.23
C ILE A 92 -22.68 11.00 -9.49
N ILE A 93 -23.04 10.56 -10.70
CA ILE A 93 -24.43 10.25 -11.05
C ILE A 93 -24.96 9.05 -10.26
N VAL A 94 -24.18 7.98 -10.12
CA VAL A 94 -24.62 6.72 -9.52
C VAL A 94 -24.52 6.72 -7.99
N TYR A 95 -23.48 7.35 -7.44
CA TYR A 95 -23.13 7.27 -6.01
C TYR A 95 -23.16 8.62 -5.28
N GLY A 96 -23.39 9.74 -5.99
CA GLY A 96 -23.33 11.08 -5.40
C GLY A 96 -21.91 11.56 -5.03
N ASN A 97 -20.87 10.79 -5.35
CA ASN A 97 -19.47 11.09 -5.03
C ASN A 97 -18.54 10.62 -6.16
N ALA A 98 -17.54 11.44 -6.51
CA ALA A 98 -16.62 11.17 -7.61
C ALA A 98 -15.62 10.02 -7.34
N THR A 99 -15.05 9.96 -6.13
CA THR A 99 -13.93 9.06 -5.78
C THR A 99 -14.37 7.81 -5.03
N PHE A 100 -15.62 7.79 -4.53
CA PHE A 100 -16.21 6.72 -3.74
C PHE A 100 -15.61 6.55 -2.33
N TYR A 101 -14.63 7.39 -1.93
CA TYR A 101 -13.91 7.25 -0.65
C TYR A 101 -14.78 7.30 0.60
N ASP A 102 -15.86 8.09 0.55
CA ASP A 102 -16.81 8.25 1.65
C ASP A 102 -18.02 7.31 1.52
N HIS A 103 -18.03 6.40 0.54
CA HIS A 103 -19.18 5.54 0.28
C HIS A 103 -19.24 4.36 1.29
N PRO A 104 -20.40 4.08 1.89
CA PRO A 104 -20.56 3.03 2.91
C PRO A 104 -20.06 1.65 2.48
N GLN A 105 -20.12 1.31 1.18
CA GLN A 105 -19.64 0.02 0.67
C GLN A 105 -18.10 -0.14 0.75
N LEU A 106 -17.31 0.94 0.62
CA LEU A 106 -15.86 0.87 0.91
C LEU A 106 -15.57 0.82 2.41
N GLN A 107 -16.52 1.26 3.23
CA GLN A 107 -16.45 1.22 4.69
C GLN A 107 -17.05 -0.06 5.30
N ALA A 108 -17.68 -0.92 4.50
CA ALA A 108 -18.43 -2.10 4.96
C ALA A 108 -17.57 -3.15 5.67
N TRP A 109 -16.25 -3.12 5.48
CA TRP A 109 -15.33 -4.01 6.18
C TRP A 109 -14.94 -3.48 7.56
N TRP A 110 -14.78 -2.16 7.71
CA TRP A 110 -14.48 -1.47 8.96
C TRP A 110 -14.85 0.01 8.80
N VAL A 111 -15.86 0.47 9.56
CA VAL A 111 -16.37 1.84 9.43
C VAL A 111 -15.43 2.81 10.11
N LYS A 112 -14.92 3.79 9.35
CA LYS A 112 -14.32 4.98 9.96
C LYS A 112 -15.46 5.80 10.58
N SER A 113 -15.47 5.91 11.90
CA SER A 113 -16.47 6.69 12.63
C SER A 113 -16.53 8.14 12.12
N GLY A 114 -17.69 8.57 11.62
CA GLY A 114 -17.98 9.98 11.31
C GLY A 114 -18.17 10.34 9.83
N GLY A 115 -17.81 9.47 8.86
CA GLY A 115 -17.90 9.79 7.43
C GLY A 115 -16.98 10.95 6.99
N GLY A 116 -16.64 11.03 5.69
CA GLY A 116 -15.83 12.15 5.18
C GLY A 116 -14.37 12.16 5.63
N PHE A 117 -13.68 13.28 5.36
CA PHE A 117 -12.29 13.52 5.79
C PHE A 117 -12.22 13.87 7.29
N SER A 118 -11.30 13.25 8.04
CA SER A 118 -11.01 13.58 9.44
C SER A 118 -9.54 13.92 9.61
N LEU A 119 -9.26 15.13 10.10
CA LEU A 119 -7.90 15.62 10.34
C LEU A 119 -7.21 14.86 11.47
N SER A 120 -7.91 14.60 12.58
CA SER A 120 -7.35 13.87 13.72
C SER A 120 -6.95 12.45 13.31
N TYR A 121 -7.83 11.78 12.57
CA TYR A 121 -7.55 10.44 12.05
C TYR A 121 -6.39 10.45 11.03
N ALA A 122 -6.31 11.46 10.17
CA ALA A 122 -5.19 11.62 9.25
C ALA A 122 -3.86 11.77 10.01
N LEU A 123 -3.81 12.61 11.05
CA LEU A 123 -2.62 12.83 11.86
C LEU A 123 -2.18 11.58 12.62
N GLU A 124 -3.15 10.79 13.11
CA GLU A 124 -2.89 9.52 13.80
C GLU A 124 -2.35 8.44 12.85
N THR A 125 -2.95 8.32 11.67
CA THR A 125 -2.68 7.18 10.76
C THR A 125 -1.61 7.46 9.71
N PHE A 126 -1.36 8.73 9.36
CA PHE A 126 -0.36 9.09 8.36
C PHE A 126 1.07 8.61 8.70
N PRO A 127 1.54 8.70 9.96
CA PRO A 127 2.84 8.14 10.34
C PRO A 127 2.95 6.61 10.13
N LEU A 128 1.83 5.89 10.15
CA LEU A 128 1.80 4.43 9.95
C LEU A 128 2.19 4.04 8.52
N ILE A 129 1.93 4.91 7.53
CA ILE A 129 2.31 4.66 6.13
C ILE A 129 3.80 4.36 6.01
N PHE A 130 4.64 5.04 6.79
CA PHE A 130 6.08 4.80 6.76
C PHE A 130 6.41 3.34 7.08
N HIS A 131 5.77 2.78 8.11
CA HIS A 131 5.98 1.39 8.50
C HIS A 131 5.49 0.44 7.41
N HIS A 132 4.27 0.67 6.89
CA HIS A 132 3.69 -0.12 5.80
C HIS A 132 4.40 0.00 4.46
N PHE A 133 5.06 1.11 4.19
CA PHE A 133 5.85 1.30 2.98
C PHE A 133 7.15 0.49 3.03
N TRP A 134 7.82 0.46 4.18
CA TRP A 134 9.13 -0.19 4.30
C TRP A 134 9.06 -1.69 4.55
N ALA A 135 8.52 -2.10 5.70
CA ALA A 135 8.72 -3.46 6.19
C ALA A 135 7.60 -3.98 7.10
N HIS A 136 6.42 -3.38 7.04
CA HIS A 136 5.24 -3.91 7.68
C HIS A 136 4.35 -4.60 6.64
N TYR A 137 4.16 -5.91 6.81
CA TYR A 137 3.32 -6.72 5.94
C TYR A 137 2.30 -7.52 6.76
N ARG A 138 1.01 -7.33 6.47
CA ARG A 138 -0.11 -7.93 7.22
C ARG A 138 -0.04 -7.63 8.73
N LEU A 139 0.23 -8.65 9.55
CA LEU A 139 0.40 -8.53 11.00
C LEU A 139 1.88 -8.57 11.42
N ILE A 140 2.81 -8.75 10.48
CA ILE A 140 4.23 -8.81 10.78
C ILE A 140 4.83 -7.41 10.73
N VAL A 141 5.40 -7.06 11.88
CA VAL A 141 6.18 -5.86 12.11
C VAL A 141 7.63 -6.28 12.29
N VAL A 142 8.54 -5.73 11.48
CA VAL A 142 9.98 -5.95 11.74
C VAL A 142 10.43 -5.27 13.02
N HIS A 143 11.55 -5.72 13.61
CA HIS A 143 12.04 -5.14 14.86
C HIS A 143 12.33 -3.63 14.75
N GLN A 144 12.05 -2.90 15.83
CA GLN A 144 12.14 -1.44 15.92
C GLN A 144 13.47 -0.84 15.40
N PRO A 145 14.66 -1.42 15.65
CA PRO A 145 15.91 -0.86 15.14
C PRO A 145 15.98 -0.73 13.61
N LEU A 146 15.29 -1.61 12.87
CA LEU A 146 15.22 -1.52 11.42
C LEU A 146 14.43 -0.27 10.98
N TYR A 147 13.30 0.02 11.63
CA TYR A 147 12.57 1.26 11.38
C TYR A 147 13.37 2.49 11.74
N THR A 148 14.09 2.47 12.87
CA THR A 148 15.01 3.56 13.21
C THR A 148 16.03 3.78 12.11
N GLY A 149 16.63 2.72 11.55
CA GLY A 149 17.53 2.81 10.41
C GLY A 149 16.88 3.46 9.17
N PHE A 150 15.67 3.04 8.80
CA PHE A 150 14.94 3.64 7.69
C PHE A 150 14.63 5.13 7.94
N TYR A 151 14.22 5.49 9.17
CA TYR A 151 14.00 6.89 9.55
C TYR A 151 15.27 7.71 9.44
N THR A 152 16.40 7.19 9.94
CA THR A 152 17.70 7.85 9.86
C THR A 152 18.10 8.13 8.41
N VAL A 153 17.96 7.14 7.51
CA VAL A 153 18.24 7.32 6.07
C VAL A 153 17.32 8.38 5.47
N GLY A 154 16.03 8.37 5.81
CA GLY A 154 15.07 9.38 5.36
C GLY A 154 15.44 10.79 5.82
N ILE A 155 15.80 10.97 7.09
CA ILE A 155 16.20 12.27 7.67
C ILE A 155 17.49 12.77 7.01
N ILE A 156 18.52 11.92 6.87
CA ILE A 156 19.78 12.28 6.21
C ILE A 156 19.53 12.69 4.76
N SER A 157 18.64 11.97 4.06
CA SER A 157 18.24 12.28 2.70
C SER A 157 17.58 13.66 2.59
N ILE A 158 16.58 13.94 3.44
CA ILE A 158 15.89 15.24 3.47
C ILE A 158 16.89 16.36 3.77
N ALA A 159 17.73 16.18 4.79
CA ALA A 159 18.75 17.15 5.17
C ALA A 159 19.74 17.42 4.01
N GLY A 160 20.13 16.38 3.26
CA GLY A 160 21.02 16.51 2.11
C GLY A 160 20.38 17.25 0.93
N VAL A 161 19.07 17.03 0.67
CA VAL A 161 18.31 17.79 -0.32
C VAL A 161 18.24 19.27 0.08
N LEU A 162 17.92 19.55 1.35
CA LEU A 162 17.87 20.92 1.87
C LEU A 162 19.24 21.61 1.81
N PHE A 163 20.31 20.89 2.15
CA PHE A 163 21.68 21.39 2.03
C PHE A 163 22.02 21.77 0.59
N GLN A 164 21.75 20.90 -0.38
CA GLN A 164 21.99 21.19 -1.80
C GLN A 164 21.11 22.33 -2.32
N ALA A 165 19.84 22.37 -1.94
CA ALA A 165 18.95 23.48 -2.27
C ALA A 165 19.48 24.81 -1.72
N SER A 166 19.98 24.83 -0.49
CA SER A 166 20.55 26.04 0.13
C SER A 166 21.81 26.52 -0.62
N ARG A 167 22.68 25.61 -1.06
CA ARG A 167 23.86 25.93 -1.87
C ARG A 167 23.44 26.47 -3.24
N PHE A 168 22.48 25.82 -3.88
CA PHE A 168 21.93 26.26 -5.17
C PHE A 168 21.37 27.69 -5.08
N LEU A 169 20.55 27.98 -4.05
CA LEU A 169 19.95 29.30 -3.85
C LEU A 169 20.98 30.38 -3.48
N ARG A 170 21.99 30.08 -2.65
CA ARG A 170 23.04 31.04 -2.27
C ARG A 170 23.87 31.51 -3.45
N VAL A 171 24.29 30.60 -4.32
CA VAL A 171 25.05 30.95 -5.52
C VAL A 171 24.17 31.74 -6.49
N THR A 172 22.90 31.35 -6.59
CA THR A 172 21.90 31.98 -7.44
C THR A 172 21.57 33.43 -7.03
N TYR A 173 21.57 33.73 -5.73
CA TYR A 173 21.40 35.11 -5.26
C TYR A 173 22.56 36.03 -5.68
N ARG A 174 23.76 35.48 -5.87
CA ARG A 174 24.97 36.24 -6.19
C ARG A 174 25.22 36.40 -7.69
N GLU A 175 24.63 35.55 -8.54
CA GLU A 175 24.93 35.49 -9.97
C GLU A 175 23.67 35.53 -10.83
N LYS A 176 23.73 36.14 -12.03
CA LYS A 176 22.65 36.01 -13.02
C LYS A 176 22.48 34.53 -13.39
N TRP A 177 21.23 34.07 -13.38
CA TRP A 177 20.88 32.69 -13.71
C TRP A 177 21.34 32.30 -15.12
N SER A 178 22.24 31.30 -15.20
CA SER A 178 22.52 30.61 -16.47
C SER A 178 21.29 29.84 -16.96
N VAL A 179 21.25 29.55 -18.26
CA VAL A 179 20.18 28.79 -18.90
C VAL A 179 20.03 27.40 -18.26
N GLU A 180 21.14 26.72 -18.01
CA GLU A 180 21.19 25.40 -17.37
C GLU A 180 20.60 25.41 -15.96
N ARG A 181 20.92 26.43 -15.14
CA ARG A 181 20.36 26.57 -13.79
C ARG A 181 18.86 26.77 -13.81
N ARG A 182 18.33 27.51 -14.79
CA ARG A 182 16.87 27.69 -14.94
C ARG A 182 16.18 26.36 -15.21
N TYR A 183 16.76 25.51 -16.05
CA TYR A 183 16.23 24.17 -16.31
C TYR A 183 16.30 23.29 -15.06
N ALA A 184 17.44 23.28 -14.36
CA ALA A 184 17.60 22.52 -13.12
C ALA A 184 16.58 22.93 -12.05
N PHE A 185 16.31 24.23 -11.90
CA PHE A 185 15.30 24.72 -10.96
C PHE A 185 13.88 24.29 -11.35
N LYS A 186 13.51 24.36 -12.63
CA LYS A 186 12.19 23.88 -13.09
C LYS A 186 12.03 22.38 -12.85
N GLN A 187 13.07 21.59 -13.11
CA GLN A 187 13.08 20.15 -12.83
C GLN A 187 12.93 19.87 -11.33
N ALA A 188 13.70 20.57 -10.49
CA ALA A 188 13.59 20.45 -9.04
C ALA A 188 12.18 20.83 -8.54
N LEU A 189 11.60 21.91 -9.06
CA LEU A 189 10.24 22.34 -8.72
C LEU A 189 9.20 21.28 -9.09
N VAL A 190 9.31 20.66 -10.27
CA VAL A 190 8.41 19.57 -10.68
C VAL A 190 8.59 18.32 -9.81
N VAL A 191 9.82 17.92 -9.50
CA VAL A 191 10.09 16.75 -8.63
C VAL A 191 9.56 17.00 -7.21
N VAL A 192 9.82 18.18 -6.64
CA VAL A 192 9.29 18.56 -5.33
C VAL A 192 7.76 18.60 -5.36
N GLY A 193 7.15 19.19 -6.39
CA GLY A 193 5.70 19.21 -6.55
C GLY A 193 5.09 17.83 -6.70
N PHE A 194 5.78 16.91 -7.38
CA PHE A 194 5.38 15.50 -7.48
C PHE A 194 5.39 14.83 -6.11
N VAL A 195 6.48 14.97 -5.34
CA VAL A 195 6.62 14.39 -4.00
C VAL A 195 5.60 15.00 -3.03
N VAL A 196 5.56 16.33 -2.92
CA VAL A 196 4.60 17.04 -2.05
C VAL A 196 3.17 16.71 -2.43
N GLY A 197 2.83 16.76 -3.72
CA GLY A 197 1.50 16.42 -4.19
C GLY A 197 1.09 14.99 -3.82
N SER A 198 2.01 14.04 -3.96
CA SER A 198 1.76 12.65 -3.56
C SER A 198 1.51 12.52 -2.06
N PHE A 199 2.32 13.16 -1.21
CA PHE A 199 2.13 13.13 0.25
C PHE A 199 0.85 13.83 0.70
N LEU A 200 0.46 14.95 0.06
CA LEU A 200 -0.82 15.60 0.31
C LEU A 200 -1.99 14.68 -0.03
N MET A 201 -1.91 13.96 -1.15
CA MET A 201 -2.96 13.03 -1.55
C MET A 201 -3.03 11.81 -0.62
N ILE A 202 -1.88 11.29 -0.20
CA ILE A 202 -1.78 10.20 0.76
C ILE A 202 -2.35 10.63 2.12
N PHE A 203 -2.03 11.84 2.59
CA PHE A 203 -2.59 12.41 3.81
C PHE A 203 -4.12 12.56 3.73
N TYR A 204 -4.63 13.01 2.58
CA TYR A 204 -6.06 13.05 2.31
C TYR A 204 -6.70 11.66 2.39
N ILE A 205 -6.09 10.64 1.78
CA ILE A 205 -6.60 9.25 1.81
C ILE A 205 -6.60 8.67 3.22
N CYS A 206 -5.53 8.88 4.00
CA CYS A 206 -5.49 8.52 5.41
C CYS A 206 -6.67 9.13 6.17
N GLY A 207 -6.95 10.41 5.92
CA GLY A 207 -8.07 11.10 6.54
C GLY A 207 -9.43 10.68 6.00
N SER A 208 -9.55 10.10 4.81
CA SER A 208 -10.85 9.79 4.18
C SER A 208 -11.25 8.32 4.27
N ILE A 209 -10.30 7.38 4.32
CA ILE A 209 -10.57 5.95 4.23
C ILE A 209 -9.95 5.24 5.44
N TYR A 210 -10.69 4.31 6.06
CA TYR A 210 -10.19 3.50 7.18
C TYR A 210 -8.87 2.79 6.83
N SER A 211 -8.77 2.19 5.64
CA SER A 211 -7.56 1.51 5.17
C SER A 211 -6.56 2.43 4.46
N GLY A 212 -6.71 3.75 4.60
CA GLY A 212 -5.92 4.74 3.87
C GLY A 212 -4.43 4.78 4.22
N TYR A 213 -4.05 4.20 5.36
CA TYR A 213 -2.66 4.15 5.84
C TYR A 213 -1.80 3.03 5.24
N GLN A 214 -2.32 2.27 4.28
CA GLN A 214 -1.55 1.22 3.62
C GLN A 214 -0.39 1.80 2.79
N GLY A 215 0.78 1.17 2.91
CA GLY A 215 2.00 1.59 2.21
C GLY A 215 1.89 1.62 0.69
N ARG A 216 0.94 0.86 0.12
CA ARG A 216 0.71 0.82 -1.33
C ARG A 216 0.39 2.19 -1.95
N TYR A 217 -0.24 3.09 -1.21
CA TYR A 217 -0.56 4.42 -1.71
C TYR A 217 0.69 5.27 -1.95
N ALA A 218 1.79 5.01 -1.22
CA ALA A 218 3.07 5.68 -1.40
C ALA A 218 3.88 5.16 -2.61
N LEU A 219 3.52 4.00 -3.15
CA LEU A 219 4.30 3.40 -4.24
C LEU A 219 4.18 4.18 -5.56
N GLY A 220 3.08 4.92 -5.77
CA GLY A 220 2.97 5.89 -6.88
C GLY A 220 3.94 7.07 -6.77
N ALA A 221 4.47 7.33 -5.57
CA ALA A 221 5.44 8.39 -5.32
C ALA A 221 6.90 7.93 -5.45
N ILE A 222 7.15 6.63 -5.67
CA ILE A 222 8.47 6.00 -5.49
C ILE A 222 9.57 6.63 -6.35
N ALA A 223 9.26 7.05 -7.58
CA ALA A 223 10.23 7.70 -8.45
C ALA A 223 10.68 9.06 -7.91
N GLY A 224 9.74 9.87 -7.42
CA GLY A 224 10.04 11.17 -6.81
C GLY A 224 10.76 11.02 -5.47
N MET A 225 10.28 10.12 -4.61
CA MET A 225 10.92 9.84 -3.33
C MET A 225 12.34 9.29 -3.52
N GLY A 226 12.53 8.33 -4.42
CA GLY A 226 13.83 7.75 -4.75
C GLY A 226 14.80 8.76 -5.33
N ALA A 227 14.34 9.65 -6.23
CA ALA A 227 15.16 10.75 -6.74
C ALA A 227 15.60 11.71 -5.63
N CYS A 228 14.68 12.11 -4.74
CA CYS A 228 15.01 12.95 -3.58
C CYS A 228 15.96 12.25 -2.61
N MET A 229 15.77 10.95 -2.34
CA MET A 229 16.66 10.17 -1.48
C MET A 229 18.07 10.05 -2.08
N ALA A 230 18.18 9.69 -3.35
CA ALA A 230 19.46 9.58 -4.05
C ALA A 230 20.20 10.93 -4.06
N LEU A 231 19.53 12.00 -4.47
CA LEU A 231 20.10 13.35 -4.45
C LEU A 231 20.53 13.73 -3.04
N GLY A 232 19.69 13.51 -2.04
CA GLY A 232 19.97 13.82 -0.65
C GLY A 232 21.23 13.14 -0.12
N LEU A 233 21.35 11.83 -0.31
CA LEU A 233 22.50 11.04 0.13
C LEU A 233 23.78 11.44 -0.62
N GLU A 234 23.71 11.61 -1.94
CA GLU A 234 24.87 12.05 -2.74
C GLU A 234 25.34 13.47 -2.41
N GLY A 235 24.45 14.32 -1.92
CA GLY A 235 24.76 15.71 -1.54
C GLY A 235 25.81 15.84 -0.43
N TRP A 236 25.99 14.79 0.37
CA TRP A 236 26.98 14.71 1.44
C TRP A 236 28.36 14.22 0.96
N LEU A 237 28.44 13.66 -0.25
CA LEU A 237 29.59 12.90 -0.70
C LEU A 237 30.42 13.66 -1.76
N PRO A 238 31.75 13.58 -1.70
CA PRO A 238 32.60 14.06 -2.79
C PRO A 238 32.42 13.19 -4.04
N GLU A 239 32.58 13.79 -5.23
CA GLU A 239 32.39 13.11 -6.53
C GLU A 239 33.12 11.77 -6.66
N LYS A 240 34.33 11.67 -6.07
CA LYS A 240 35.17 10.47 -6.13
C LYS A 240 34.55 9.24 -5.45
N VAL A 241 33.67 9.43 -4.47
CA VAL A 241 33.08 8.32 -3.69
C VAL A 241 31.61 8.07 -4.01
N LYS A 242 30.96 8.90 -4.83
CA LYS A 242 29.53 8.74 -5.17
C LYS A 242 29.25 7.38 -5.82
N ARG A 243 29.98 7.04 -6.88
CA ARG A 243 29.79 5.77 -7.60
C ARG A 243 29.95 4.53 -6.70
N PRO A 244 31.05 4.35 -5.95
CA PRO A 244 31.15 3.21 -5.05
C PRO A 244 30.09 3.24 -3.94
N PHE A 245 29.74 4.41 -3.38
CA PHE A 245 28.68 4.53 -2.40
C PHE A 245 27.31 4.06 -2.94
N VAL A 246 26.94 4.44 -4.16
CA VAL A 246 25.70 4.02 -4.80
C VAL A 246 25.66 2.51 -4.98
N LEU A 247 26.73 1.90 -5.51
CA LEU A 247 26.81 0.45 -5.70
C LEU A 247 26.74 -0.31 -4.38
N THR A 248 27.46 0.16 -3.36
CA THR A 248 27.40 -0.42 -2.00
C THR A 248 26.01 -0.28 -1.41
N SER A 249 25.34 0.86 -1.56
CA SER A 249 24.00 1.10 -1.04
C SER A 249 22.96 0.20 -1.71
N ILE A 250 23.03 0.03 -3.03
CA ILE A 250 22.15 -0.90 -3.78
C ILE A 250 22.37 -2.34 -3.27
N THR A 251 23.62 -2.76 -3.16
CA THR A 251 23.97 -4.11 -2.69
C THR A 251 23.50 -4.34 -1.25
N PHE A 252 23.72 -3.36 -0.37
CA PHE A 252 23.29 -3.41 1.02
C PHE A 252 21.75 -3.46 1.14
N MET A 253 21.03 -2.63 0.38
CA MET A 253 19.55 -2.66 0.37
C MET A 253 19.00 -3.98 -0.18
N ALA A 254 19.65 -4.57 -1.19
CA ALA A 254 19.30 -5.87 -1.72
C ALA A 254 19.51 -6.99 -0.67
N ALA A 255 20.67 -6.98 0.00
CA ALA A 255 20.97 -7.93 1.08
C ALA A 255 20.00 -7.77 2.26
N LEU A 256 19.72 -6.53 2.69
CA LEU A 256 18.76 -6.24 3.75
C LEU A 256 17.35 -6.71 3.39
N SER A 257 16.93 -6.50 2.15
CA SER A 257 15.64 -7.01 1.64
C SER A 257 15.57 -8.53 1.73
N MET A 258 16.64 -9.23 1.37
CA MET A 258 16.72 -10.70 1.48
C MET A 258 16.69 -11.18 2.93
N VAL A 259 17.38 -10.49 3.85
CA VAL A 259 17.34 -10.81 5.29
C VAL A 259 15.94 -10.59 5.87
N ILE A 260 15.28 -9.48 5.53
CA ILE A 260 13.90 -9.21 5.97
C ILE A 260 12.96 -10.29 5.42
N PHE A 261 13.08 -10.63 4.13
CA PHE A 261 12.27 -11.68 3.53
C PHE A 261 12.47 -13.05 4.21
N ALA A 262 13.72 -13.49 4.35
CA ALA A 262 14.05 -14.80 4.91
C ALA A 262 13.76 -14.89 6.41
N GLY A 263 14.02 -13.82 7.17
CA GLY A 263 13.90 -13.80 8.63
C GLY A 263 12.50 -13.48 9.15
N TYR A 264 11.72 -12.66 8.44
CA TYR A 264 10.40 -12.23 8.90
C TYR A 264 9.28 -12.76 8.02
N TYR A 265 9.37 -12.56 6.70
CA TYR A 265 8.23 -12.85 5.82
C TYR A 265 8.09 -14.32 5.45
N ARG A 266 9.16 -15.12 5.52
CA ARG A 266 9.09 -16.57 5.29
C ARG A 266 8.01 -17.24 6.14
N PHE A 267 7.87 -16.83 7.40
CA PHE A 267 6.86 -17.37 8.31
C PHE A 267 5.42 -17.10 7.85
N VAL A 268 5.16 -15.95 7.21
CA VAL A 268 3.82 -15.61 6.68
C VAL A 268 3.40 -16.55 5.56
N PHE A 269 4.36 -17.05 4.79
CA PHE A 269 4.13 -17.95 3.67
C PHE A 269 4.28 -19.43 4.05
N THR A 270 4.50 -19.73 5.33
CA THR A 270 4.66 -21.09 5.82
C THR A 270 3.31 -21.62 6.30
N VAL A 271 2.93 -22.79 5.78
CA VAL A 271 1.83 -23.58 6.30
C VAL A 271 2.39 -24.50 7.38
N PHE A 272 1.83 -24.45 8.58
CA PHE A 272 2.30 -25.27 9.70
C PHE A 272 1.53 -26.59 9.74
N PRO A 273 2.19 -27.74 9.96
CA PRO A 273 1.49 -29.00 10.19
C PRO A 273 0.79 -29.00 11.57
N PRO A 274 -0.21 -29.87 11.78
CA PRO A 274 -0.76 -30.12 13.11
C PRO A 274 0.28 -30.75 14.05
N PRO A 275 0.08 -30.68 15.38
CA PRO A 275 0.89 -31.43 16.33
C PRO A 275 0.70 -32.94 16.14
N ASN A 276 1.70 -33.72 16.55
CA ASN A 276 1.64 -35.20 16.46
C ASN A 276 0.47 -35.79 17.28
N GLU A 277 0.12 -35.14 18.39
CA GLU A 277 -1.01 -35.49 19.24
C GLU A 277 -1.97 -34.30 19.31
N ILE A 278 -3.22 -34.53 18.91
CA ILE A 278 -4.28 -33.52 18.96
C ILE A 278 -5.05 -33.72 20.27
N GLU A 279 -4.92 -32.75 21.18
CA GLU A 279 -5.54 -32.79 22.52
C GLU A 279 -7.08 -32.91 22.47
N HIS A 280 -7.72 -32.16 21.57
CA HIS A 280 -9.16 -32.20 21.36
C HIS A 280 -9.50 -32.59 19.92
N PRO A 281 -9.53 -33.90 19.61
CA PRO A 281 -9.89 -34.36 18.29
C PRO A 281 -11.36 -34.08 18.01
N ILE A 282 -11.62 -33.48 16.86
CA ILE A 282 -12.95 -33.27 16.30
C ILE A 282 -12.89 -33.92 14.94
N VAL A 283 -13.88 -34.74 14.57
CA VAL A 283 -13.94 -35.30 13.22
C VAL A 283 -15.20 -34.75 12.58
N TYR A 284 -15.05 -33.62 11.89
CA TYR A 284 -16.14 -32.99 11.18
C TYR A 284 -15.76 -32.78 9.71
N ARG A 285 -16.56 -33.37 8.81
CA ARG A 285 -16.32 -33.30 7.37
C ARG A 285 -17.15 -32.20 6.74
N TYR A 286 -16.48 -31.30 6.02
CA TYR A 286 -17.11 -30.31 5.17
C TYR A 286 -17.14 -30.87 3.75
N ASP A 287 -18.28 -31.47 3.41
CA ASP A 287 -18.46 -32.22 2.18
C ASP A 287 -17.37 -33.32 2.03
N ASN A 288 -17.01 -33.69 0.82
CA ASN A 288 -15.92 -34.62 0.52
C ASN A 288 -14.56 -33.94 0.29
N THR A 289 -14.40 -32.69 0.72
CA THR A 289 -13.25 -31.85 0.34
C THR A 289 -12.26 -31.65 1.49
N VAL A 290 -12.74 -31.34 2.69
CA VAL A 290 -11.88 -31.07 3.85
C VAL A 290 -12.52 -31.52 5.15
N GLU A 291 -11.69 -31.95 6.09
CA GLU A 291 -12.05 -32.40 7.42
C GLU A 291 -11.40 -31.48 8.45
N LEU A 292 -12.18 -30.97 9.41
CA LEU A 292 -11.63 -30.43 10.65
C LEU A 292 -11.31 -31.64 11.53
N ILE A 293 -10.03 -31.81 11.87
CA ILE A 293 -9.48 -32.97 12.60
C ILE A 293 -9.25 -32.67 14.09
N GLY A 294 -9.38 -31.40 14.49
CA GLY A 294 -9.39 -31.01 15.90
C GLY A 294 -9.14 -29.53 16.12
N VAL A 295 -9.09 -29.16 17.39
CA VAL A 295 -8.79 -27.81 17.85
C VAL A 295 -7.87 -27.88 19.06
N LYS A 296 -7.15 -26.80 19.33
CA LYS A 296 -6.48 -26.61 20.62
C LYS A 296 -7.50 -26.17 21.68
N GLU A 297 -7.23 -26.50 22.94
CA GLU A 297 -8.04 -26.05 24.07
C GLU A 297 -8.22 -24.53 24.03
N ILE A 298 -9.47 -24.08 24.10
CA ILE A 298 -9.81 -22.66 24.18
C ILE A 298 -9.90 -22.33 25.66
N SER A 299 -8.95 -21.54 26.17
CA SER A 299 -8.93 -21.09 27.56
C SER A 299 -10.29 -20.50 27.97
N VAL A 300 -10.89 -21.08 29.00
CA VAL A 300 -12.15 -20.61 29.58
C VAL A 300 -11.82 -19.54 30.63
N GLY A 301 -12.11 -18.27 30.35
CA GLY A 301 -11.91 -17.18 31.33
C GLY A 301 -11.47 -15.81 30.80
N GLU A 302 -11.47 -15.62 29.48
CA GLU A 302 -11.06 -14.36 28.83
C GLU A 302 -11.98 -13.19 29.19
N GLN A 303 -11.41 -11.99 29.37
CA GLN A 303 -12.11 -10.78 29.77
C GLN A 303 -12.43 -9.86 28.59
N PRO A 304 -13.42 -8.96 28.71
CA PRO A 304 -13.64 -7.91 27.73
C PRO A 304 -12.37 -7.12 27.42
N GLY A 305 -11.96 -7.10 26.15
CA GLY A 305 -10.71 -6.48 25.69
C GLY A 305 -9.56 -7.44 25.43
N ASP A 306 -9.64 -8.68 25.90
CA ASP A 306 -8.63 -9.71 25.68
C ASP A 306 -8.63 -10.23 24.22
N ILE A 307 -7.58 -10.94 23.85
CA ILE A 307 -7.43 -11.55 22.53
C ILE A 307 -7.49 -13.07 22.69
N VAL A 308 -8.56 -13.66 22.17
CA VAL A 308 -8.72 -15.11 22.11
C VAL A 308 -7.94 -15.66 20.92
N GLU A 309 -7.06 -16.62 21.18
CA GLU A 309 -6.41 -17.43 20.15
C GLU A 309 -7.16 -18.75 19.98
N ILE A 310 -7.62 -19.02 18.76
CA ILE A 310 -8.22 -20.29 18.37
C ILE A 310 -7.28 -20.96 17.39
N GLU A 311 -6.88 -22.19 17.68
CA GLU A 311 -6.04 -22.99 16.80
C GLU A 311 -6.84 -24.20 16.31
N ALA A 312 -7.00 -24.33 14.99
CA ALA A 312 -7.77 -25.38 14.34
C ALA A 312 -6.87 -26.21 13.42
N TYR A 313 -7.09 -27.52 13.42
CA TYR A 313 -6.35 -28.49 12.64
C TYR A 313 -7.23 -29.05 11.53
N TRP A 314 -6.69 -29.09 10.32
CA TRP A 314 -7.43 -29.44 9.11
C TRP A 314 -6.72 -30.53 8.33
N ARG A 315 -7.49 -31.34 7.60
CA ARG A 315 -7.01 -32.35 6.66
C ARG A 315 -7.79 -32.26 5.35
N ALA A 316 -7.08 -32.15 4.23
CA ALA A 316 -7.70 -32.25 2.91
C ALA A 316 -8.07 -33.72 2.62
N LEU A 317 -9.29 -33.95 2.16
CA LEU A 317 -9.77 -35.27 1.74
C LEU A 317 -9.52 -35.53 0.25
N GLY A 318 -9.24 -34.48 -0.51
CA GLY A 318 -8.93 -34.55 -1.93
C GLY A 318 -8.73 -33.16 -2.50
N THR A 319 -8.53 -33.10 -3.82
CA THR A 319 -8.46 -31.84 -4.54
C THR A 319 -9.83 -31.18 -4.60
N ALA A 320 -9.91 -29.94 -4.17
CA ALA A 320 -11.16 -29.20 -4.20
C ALA A 320 -11.52 -28.78 -5.63
N THR A 321 -12.80 -28.85 -5.98
CA THR A 321 -13.31 -28.36 -7.27
C THR A 321 -13.43 -26.83 -7.28
N ASN A 322 -13.73 -26.22 -6.13
CA ASN A 322 -13.82 -24.78 -5.97
C ASN A 322 -12.51 -24.21 -5.38
N PRO A 323 -11.87 -23.22 -6.01
CA PRO A 323 -10.68 -22.56 -5.46
C PRO A 323 -10.96 -21.61 -4.29
N ASN A 324 -12.20 -21.17 -4.12
CA ASN A 324 -12.59 -20.05 -3.25
C ASN A 324 -13.29 -20.51 -1.96
N TYR A 325 -12.72 -21.49 -1.27
CA TYR A 325 -13.19 -21.78 0.09
C TYR A 325 -12.72 -20.71 1.07
N VAL A 326 -13.61 -20.33 1.98
CA VAL A 326 -13.34 -19.42 3.08
C VAL A 326 -13.71 -20.10 4.39
N VAL A 327 -12.77 -20.08 5.32
CA VAL A 327 -12.99 -20.52 6.71
C VAL A 327 -13.58 -19.35 7.50
N SER A 328 -14.68 -19.62 8.18
CA SER A 328 -15.36 -18.71 9.09
C SER A 328 -15.19 -19.20 10.52
N VAL A 329 -14.75 -18.32 11.42
CA VAL A 329 -14.82 -18.53 12.86
C VAL A 329 -15.70 -17.43 13.43
N THR A 330 -16.84 -17.80 14.01
CA THR A 330 -17.86 -16.86 14.51
C THR A 330 -18.31 -17.26 15.90
N ALA A 331 -18.39 -16.30 16.81
CA ALA A 331 -19.08 -16.49 18.09
C ALA A 331 -20.60 -16.31 17.87
N PHE A 332 -21.37 -17.34 18.21
CA PHE A 332 -22.82 -17.37 18.02
C PHE A 332 -23.48 -16.25 18.82
N GLY A 333 -24.40 -15.51 18.17
CA GLY A 333 -25.07 -14.35 18.78
C GLY A 333 -24.26 -13.05 18.79
N SER A 334 -23.02 -13.04 18.26
CA SER A 334 -22.23 -11.83 18.05
C SER A 334 -21.97 -11.58 16.57
N THR A 335 -22.18 -10.35 16.11
CA THR A 335 -21.78 -9.90 14.77
C THR A 335 -20.34 -9.41 14.73
N GLU A 336 -19.74 -9.11 15.89
CA GLU A 336 -18.42 -8.50 16.02
C GLU A 336 -17.30 -9.53 16.19
N LEU A 337 -17.60 -10.66 16.84
CA LEU A 337 -16.67 -11.77 17.02
C LEU A 337 -16.73 -12.73 15.82
N ARG A 338 -16.33 -12.24 14.65
CA ARG A 338 -16.29 -13.03 13.41
C ARG A 338 -15.00 -12.80 12.65
N LYS A 339 -14.38 -13.88 12.19
CA LYS A 339 -13.18 -13.87 11.37
C LYS A 339 -13.33 -14.77 10.16
N HIS A 340 -12.97 -14.23 9.01
CA HIS A 340 -12.94 -14.95 7.74
C HIS A 340 -11.49 -15.04 7.25
N SER A 341 -11.07 -16.21 6.79
CA SER A 341 -9.75 -16.43 6.22
C SER A 341 -9.82 -17.40 5.05
N TYR A 342 -8.98 -17.19 4.05
CA TYR A 342 -8.68 -18.27 3.11
C TYR A 342 -7.83 -19.34 3.81
N PRO A 343 -7.96 -20.62 3.43
CA PRO A 343 -7.18 -21.72 4.00
C PRO A 343 -5.65 -21.52 3.94
N GLY A 344 -4.97 -22.09 4.93
CA GLY A 344 -3.56 -21.86 5.22
C GLY A 344 -3.22 -20.38 5.47
N GLY A 345 -4.15 -19.58 5.98
CA GLY A 345 -4.00 -18.11 6.07
C GLY A 345 -3.89 -17.41 4.70
N GLY A 346 -4.41 -18.06 3.66
CA GLY A 346 -4.30 -17.67 2.25
C GLY A 346 -3.07 -18.20 1.52
N ASN A 347 -2.32 -19.14 2.13
CA ASN A 347 -1.19 -19.81 1.51
C ASN A 347 -1.54 -21.16 0.89
N MET A 348 -2.74 -21.69 1.15
CA MET A 348 -3.22 -22.92 0.53
C MET A 348 -4.41 -22.60 -0.37
N ILE A 349 -4.24 -22.79 -1.68
CA ILE A 349 -5.34 -22.71 -2.65
C ILE A 349 -6.01 -24.07 -2.69
N ALA A 350 -7.33 -24.10 -2.58
CA ALA A 350 -8.06 -25.35 -2.42
C ALA A 350 -7.93 -26.33 -3.59
N THR A 351 -7.72 -25.82 -4.80
CA THR A 351 -7.45 -26.62 -6.00
C THR A 351 -6.07 -27.26 -6.03
N ASP A 352 -5.15 -26.85 -5.15
CA ASP A 352 -3.80 -27.42 -5.06
C ASP A 352 -3.71 -28.50 -3.97
N TRP A 353 -4.78 -28.71 -3.20
CA TRP A 353 -4.81 -29.70 -2.12
C TRP A 353 -4.70 -31.12 -2.66
N ARG A 354 -3.96 -31.94 -1.91
CA ARG A 354 -3.88 -33.38 -2.10
C ARG A 354 -4.53 -34.07 -0.91
N ALA A 355 -5.12 -35.24 -1.16
CA ALA A 355 -5.68 -36.06 -0.09
C ALA A 355 -4.59 -36.37 0.95
N GLY A 356 -4.87 -36.07 2.22
CA GLY A 356 -3.94 -36.23 3.33
C GLY A 356 -3.06 -35.01 3.63
N ASP A 357 -3.15 -33.91 2.87
CA ASP A 357 -2.49 -32.66 3.26
C ASP A 357 -3.11 -32.15 4.56
N GLU A 358 -2.28 -31.91 5.58
CA GLU A 358 -2.72 -31.43 6.89
C GLU A 358 -2.10 -30.08 7.20
N TRP A 359 -2.88 -29.21 7.85
CA TRP A 359 -2.40 -27.90 8.26
C TRP A 359 -3.08 -27.37 9.51
N THR A 360 -2.42 -26.39 10.11
CA THR A 360 -2.85 -25.66 11.29
C THR A 360 -3.18 -24.22 10.94
N GLU A 361 -4.31 -23.74 11.43
CA GLU A 361 -4.71 -22.33 11.34
C GLU A 361 -4.89 -21.71 12.71
N ARG A 362 -4.43 -20.47 12.86
CA ARG A 362 -4.56 -19.68 14.09
C ARG A 362 -5.40 -18.43 13.84
N TYR A 363 -6.45 -18.26 14.63
CA TYR A 363 -7.35 -17.12 14.57
C TYR A 363 -7.27 -16.34 15.86
N PHE A 364 -6.79 -15.10 15.75
CA PHE A 364 -6.83 -14.13 16.84
C PHE A 364 -8.10 -13.30 16.73
N MET A 365 -8.95 -13.30 17.77
CA MET A 365 -10.17 -12.52 17.85
C MET A 365 -10.15 -11.66 19.12
N LYS A 366 -10.37 -10.35 18.96
CA LYS A 366 -10.40 -9.42 20.08
C LYS A 366 -11.82 -9.36 20.65
N ILE A 367 -11.96 -9.58 21.96
CA ILE A 367 -13.23 -9.44 22.66
C ILE A 367 -13.57 -7.93 22.76
N PRO A 368 -14.78 -7.51 22.34
CA PRO A 368 -15.23 -6.13 22.55
C PRO A 368 -15.13 -5.74 24.02
N ARG A 369 -14.75 -4.49 24.30
CA ARG A 369 -14.58 -4.01 25.69
C ARG A 369 -15.90 -3.90 26.45
N ASP A 370 -17.00 -3.84 25.71
CA ASP A 370 -18.38 -3.79 26.16
C ASP A 370 -19.08 -5.16 26.09
N ALA A 371 -18.33 -6.25 25.83
CA ALA A 371 -18.88 -7.59 25.90
C ALA A 371 -19.45 -7.88 27.29
N GLU A 372 -20.63 -8.48 27.33
CA GLU A 372 -21.30 -8.78 28.60
C GLU A 372 -20.53 -9.84 29.39
N PRO A 373 -20.15 -9.55 30.65
CA PRO A 373 -19.44 -10.52 31.47
C PRO A 373 -20.32 -11.73 31.80
N GLN A 374 -19.69 -12.86 32.11
CA GLN A 374 -20.36 -14.11 32.53
C GLN A 374 -21.34 -14.70 31.50
N LYS A 375 -21.25 -14.31 30.23
CA LYS A 375 -21.93 -14.98 29.12
C LYS A 375 -21.01 -15.98 28.44
N VAL A 376 -21.57 -17.13 28.06
CA VAL A 376 -20.91 -18.11 27.20
C VAL A 376 -21.33 -17.84 25.77
N TYR A 377 -20.36 -17.60 24.89
CA TYR A 377 -20.57 -17.46 23.46
C TYR A 377 -20.06 -18.71 22.75
N PRO A 378 -20.95 -19.59 22.24
CA PRO A 378 -20.53 -20.77 21.49
C PRO A 378 -19.75 -20.35 20.24
N LEU A 379 -18.59 -20.96 20.02
CA LEU A 379 -17.79 -20.73 18.83
C LEU A 379 -18.21 -21.70 17.73
N SER A 380 -18.43 -21.17 16.54
CA SER A 380 -18.73 -21.93 15.32
C SER A 380 -17.58 -21.77 14.34
N ILE A 381 -17.00 -22.90 13.94
CA ILE A 381 -16.02 -22.98 12.85
C ILE A 381 -16.75 -23.58 11.65
N GLY A 382 -16.66 -22.90 10.50
CA GLY A 382 -17.33 -23.31 9.28
C GLY A 382 -16.47 -23.09 8.06
N LEU A 383 -16.82 -23.78 6.98
CA LEU A 383 -16.24 -23.59 5.65
C LEU A 383 -17.38 -23.29 4.68
N PHE A 384 -17.23 -22.27 3.85
CA PHE A 384 -18.19 -21.93 2.80
C PHE A 384 -17.46 -21.53 1.52
N ASP A 385 -18.16 -21.60 0.39
CA ASP A 385 -17.68 -21.17 -0.91
C ASP A 385 -18.15 -19.74 -1.26
N VAL A 386 -17.36 -19.04 -2.08
CA VAL A 386 -17.60 -17.62 -2.47
C VAL A 386 -17.49 -17.39 -3.97
#